data_AF-A0A7R8WT19-F1
#
_entry.id   AF-A0A7R8WT19-F1
#
_cell.length_a   1.000
_cell.length_b   1.000
_cell.length_c   1.000
_cell.angle_alpha   90.00
_cell.angle_beta   90.00
_cell.angle_gamma   90.00
#
_symmetry.space_group_name_H-M   'P 1'
#
loop_
_entity.id
_entity.type
_entity.pdbx_description
1 polymer ?
#
loop_
_entity_poly.entity_id
_entity_poly.type
_entity_poly.pdbx_seq_one_letter_code
_entity_poly.pdbx_strand_id
1 'polypeptide(L)'
;MNFSLALLTSTMVLTSQSLPNNRYSSASKFVLGAWILAAVVITAIYGGIMVSFLSTTTAEGSSLNTLEDLLQAVKEEDFHVTALKGTSMVTLFETADPDSIYGKLSKNGFREFDSTDTYEGFRA
;
A
#
# COMPACT_ATOMS: atom_id res chain seq x y z
N MET A 1 46.36 -8.51 12.16
CA MET A 1 45.39 -7.99 11.18
C MET A 1 44.71 -6.79 11.83
N ASN A 2 44.81 -5.60 11.24
CA ASN A 2 44.27 -4.38 11.85
C ASN A 2 42.75 -4.45 11.86
N PHE A 3 42.13 -4.31 13.04
CA PHE A 3 40.67 -4.38 13.24
C PHE A 3 39.88 -3.47 12.28
N SER A 4 40.42 -2.28 12.00
CA SER A 4 39.85 -1.32 11.04
C SER A 4 39.71 -1.89 9.61
N LEU A 5 40.66 -2.72 9.16
CA LEU A 5 40.63 -3.29 7.81
C LEU A 5 39.57 -4.41 7.71
N ALA A 6 39.40 -5.19 8.77
CA ALA A 6 38.34 -6.20 8.85
C ALA A 6 36.94 -5.57 8.81
N LEU A 7 36.76 -4.48 9.56
CA LEU A 7 35.49 -3.74 9.58
C LEU A 7 35.19 -3.13 8.20
N LEU A 8 36.19 -2.53 7.55
CA LEU A 8 36.05 -1.99 6.20
C LEU A 8 35.70 -3.09 5.17
N THR A 9 36.36 -4.25 5.23
CA THR A 9 36.00 -5.39 4.35
C THR A 9 34.59 -5.91 4.60
N SER A 10 34.13 -5.92 5.86
CA SER A 10 32.77 -6.33 6.20
C SER A 10 31.72 -5.39 5.61
N THR A 11 31.94 -4.08 5.75
CA THR A 11 31.05 -3.06 5.19
C THR A 11 31.05 -3.11 3.66
N MET A 12 32.20 -3.31 3.02
CA MET A 12 32.29 -3.45 1.56
C MET A 12 31.51 -4.66 1.03
N VAL A 13 31.51 -5.80 1.76
CA VAL A 13 30.69 -6.97 1.39
C VAL A 13 29.20 -6.64 1.47
N LEU A 14 28.77 -5.96 2.54
CA LEU A 14 27.36 -5.57 2.71
C LEU A 14 26.90 -4.56 1.65
N THR A 15 27.77 -3.64 1.24
CA THR A 15 27.45 -2.63 0.22
C THR A 15 27.72 -3.12 -1.21
N SER A 16 28.08 -4.40 -1.39
CA SER A 16 28.43 -4.99 -2.70
C SER A 16 29.53 -4.22 -3.44
N GLN A 17 30.47 -3.62 -2.70
CA GLN A 17 31.63 -2.94 -3.26
C GLN A 17 32.79 -3.90 -3.51
N SER A 18 33.70 -3.51 -4.40
CA SER A 18 34.89 -4.31 -4.71
C SER A 18 35.80 -4.45 -3.48
N LEU A 19 36.18 -5.68 -3.17
CA LEU A 19 37.09 -5.98 -2.08
C LEU A 19 38.53 -5.61 -2.48
N PRO A 20 39.33 -5.01 -1.57
CA PRO A 20 40.73 -4.77 -1.82
C PRO A 20 41.47 -6.10 -2.01
N ASN A 21 42.41 -6.14 -2.96
CA ASN A 21 43.21 -7.32 -3.30
C ASN A 21 44.28 -7.59 -2.22
N ASN A 22 43.82 -7.99 -1.04
CA ASN A 22 44.66 -8.34 0.10
C ASN A 22 44.91 -9.85 0.15
N ARG A 23 46.09 -10.22 0.65
CA ARG A 23 46.42 -11.63 0.89
C ARG A 23 45.71 -12.11 2.17
N TYR A 24 44.55 -12.71 1.99
CA TYR A 24 43.80 -13.35 3.07
C TYR A 24 44.36 -14.74 3.39
N SER A 25 44.43 -15.09 4.67
CA SER A 25 44.69 -16.45 5.15
C SER A 25 43.56 -17.40 4.72
N SER A 26 43.86 -18.70 4.59
CA SER A 26 42.87 -19.71 4.20
C SER A 26 41.64 -19.74 5.12
N ALA A 27 41.83 -19.57 6.43
CA ALA A 27 40.73 -19.48 7.40
C ALA A 27 39.85 -18.24 7.15
N SER A 28 40.47 -17.08 6.90
CA SER A 28 39.72 -15.84 6.61
C SER A 28 38.95 -15.89 5.29
N LYS A 29 39.41 -16.67 4.29
CA LYS A 29 38.65 -16.89 3.05
C LYS A 29 37.35 -17.64 3.30
N PHE A 30 37.38 -18.65 4.19
CA PHE A 30 36.18 -19.39 4.58
C PHE A 30 35.18 -18.51 5.29
N VAL A 31 35.66 -17.68 6.24
CA VAL A 31 34.81 -16.71 6.95
C VAL A 31 34.22 -15.68 5.99
N LEU A 32 35.03 -15.13 5.07
CA LEU A 32 34.54 -14.20 4.04
C LEU A 32 33.50 -14.85 3.12
N GLY A 33 33.70 -16.10 2.71
CA GLY A 33 32.72 -16.83 1.89
C GLY A 33 31.38 -17.00 2.59
N ALA A 34 31.40 -17.43 3.87
CA ALA A 34 30.19 -17.52 4.67
C ALA A 34 29.51 -16.15 4.87
N TRP A 35 30.31 -15.09 5.06
CA TRP A 35 29.80 -13.72 5.21
C TRP A 35 29.16 -13.17 3.93
N ILE A 36 29.75 -13.44 2.77
CA ILE A 36 29.18 -13.08 1.47
C ILE A 36 27.82 -13.78 1.28
N LEU A 37 27.74 -15.07 1.62
CA LEU A 37 26.48 -15.83 1.52
C LEU A 37 25.40 -15.24 2.44
N ALA A 38 25.76 -14.85 3.66
CA ALA A 38 24.83 -14.15 4.56
C ALA A 38 24.36 -12.81 3.99
N ALA A 39 25.26 -12.01 3.40
CA ALA A 39 24.91 -10.74 2.77
C ALA A 39 23.95 -10.91 1.59
N VAL A 40 24.14 -11.96 0.78
CA VAL A 40 23.22 -12.32 -0.32
C VAL A 40 21.82 -12.65 0.21
N VAL A 41 21.73 -13.46 1.28
CA VAL A 41 20.44 -13.82 1.90
C VAL A 41 19.72 -12.59 2.42
N ILE A 42 20.42 -11.69 3.13
CA ILE A 42 19.84 -10.45 3.65
C ILE A 42 19.31 -9.58 2.49
N THR A 43 20.10 -9.44 1.42
CA THR A 43 19.73 -8.66 0.25
C THR A 43 18.50 -9.24 -0.45
N ALA A 44 18.41 -10.57 -0.55
CA ALA A 44 17.27 -11.27 -1.13
C ALA A 44 15.99 -11.08 -0.29
N ILE A 45 16.08 -11.16 1.04
CA ILE A 45 14.95 -10.91 1.95
C ILE A 45 14.47 -9.46 1.79
N TYR A 46 15.40 -8.50 1.82
CA TYR A 46 15.07 -7.08 1.62
C TYR A 46 14.40 -6.84 0.26
N GLY A 47 14.94 -7.43 -0.81
CA GLY A 47 14.34 -7.37 -2.14
C GLY A 47 12.92 -7.93 -2.18
N GLY A 48 12.69 -9.09 -1.56
CA GLY A 48 11.35 -9.70 -1.47
C GLY A 48 10.35 -8.83 -0.72
N ILE A 49 10.77 -8.24 0.41
CA ILE A 49 9.95 -7.31 1.19
C ILE A 49 9.62 -6.07 0.34
N MET A 50 10.61 -5.49 -0.33
CA MET A 50 10.40 -4.29 -1.15
C MET A 50 9.43 -4.55 -2.31
N VAL A 51 9.58 -5.70 -3.00
CA VAL A 51 8.64 -6.12 -4.05
C VAL A 51 7.24 -6.30 -3.50
N SER A 52 7.09 -6.91 -2.31
CA SER A 52 5.80 -7.04 -1.65
C SER A 52 5.16 -5.68 -1.38
N PHE A 53 5.91 -4.71 -0.83
CA PHE A 53 5.40 -3.37 -0.60
C PHE A 53 4.97 -2.67 -1.89
N LEU A 54 5.79 -2.73 -2.94
CA LEU A 54 5.45 -2.15 -4.24
C LEU A 54 4.23 -2.82 -4.89
N SER A 55 4.03 -4.12 -4.65
CA SER A 55 2.87 -4.85 -5.15
C SER A 55 1.59 -4.47 -4.39
N THR A 56 1.68 -4.30 -3.08
CA THR A 56 0.50 -4.03 -2.22
C THR A 56 -0.04 -2.61 -2.40
N THR A 57 0.80 -1.62 -2.73
CA THR A 57 0.32 -0.23 -2.97
C THR A 57 -0.62 -0.10 -4.18
N THR A 58 -0.73 -1.13 -5.02
CA THR A 58 -1.67 -1.13 -6.17
C THR A 58 -3.02 -1.76 -5.81
N ALA A 59 -3.12 -2.48 -4.67
CA ALA A 59 -4.30 -3.25 -4.30
C ALA A 59 -5.24 -2.54 -3.30
N GLU A 60 -4.85 -1.37 -2.77
CA GLU A 60 -5.72 -0.54 -1.91
C GLU A 60 -6.74 0.30 -2.69
N GLY A 61 -6.83 0.09 -4.01
CA GLY A 61 -8.06 0.40 -4.72
C GLY A 61 -9.03 -0.74 -4.47
N SER A 62 -9.75 -0.72 -3.34
CA SER A 62 -10.95 -1.54 -3.17
C SER A 62 -11.84 -1.28 -4.37
N SER A 63 -11.76 -2.17 -5.35
CA SER A 63 -12.59 -2.11 -6.53
C SER A 63 -13.98 -2.40 -6.00
N LEU A 64 -14.79 -1.35 -5.85
CA LEU A 64 -16.21 -1.41 -5.55
C LEU A 64 -16.88 -2.13 -6.73
N ASN A 65 -16.71 -3.44 -6.78
CA ASN A 65 -17.14 -4.30 -7.87
C ASN A 65 -18.65 -4.55 -7.77
N THR A 66 -19.21 -4.36 -6.57
CA THR A 66 -20.63 -4.55 -6.30
C THR A 66 -21.21 -3.39 -5.50
N LEU A 67 -22.53 -3.20 -5.62
CA LEU A 67 -23.29 -2.23 -4.82
C LEU A 67 -23.32 -2.58 -3.32
N GLU A 68 -23.05 -3.85 -2.99
CA GLU A 68 -22.95 -4.33 -1.61
C GLU A 68 -21.66 -3.84 -0.94
N ASP A 69 -20.54 -3.88 -1.68
CA ASP A 69 -19.27 -3.29 -1.23
C ASP A 69 -19.40 -1.79 -0.99
N LEU A 70 -20.15 -1.10 -1.87
CA LEU A 70 -20.45 0.33 -1.72
C LEU A 70 -21.30 0.61 -0.48
N LEU A 71 -22.33 -0.21 -0.22
CA LEU A 71 -23.17 -0.07 0.96
C LEU A 71 -22.36 -0.25 2.25
N GLN A 72 -21.47 -1.24 2.27
CA GLN A 72 -20.63 -1.50 3.44
C GLN A 72 -19.62 -0.37 3.66
N ALA A 73 -18.99 0.11 2.60
CA ALA A 73 -18.03 1.22 2.63
C ALA A 73 -18.67 2.55 3.05
N VAL A 74 -19.93 2.80 2.66
CA VAL A 74 -20.72 3.96 3.13
C VAL A 74 -21.10 3.83 4.60
N LYS A 75 -21.41 2.61 5.07
CA LYS A 75 -21.77 2.36 6.48
C LYS A 75 -20.57 2.50 7.43
N GLU A 76 -19.37 2.23 6.92
CA GLU A 76 -18.10 2.33 7.67
C GLU A 76 -17.48 3.75 7.60
N GLU A 77 -18.19 4.74 7.03
CA GLU A 77 -17.74 6.14 6.83
C GLU A 77 -16.50 6.33 5.92
N ASP A 78 -15.97 5.26 5.34
CA ASP A 78 -14.79 5.32 4.46
C ASP A 78 -15.08 6.01 3.11
N PHE A 79 -16.35 6.02 2.67
CA PHE A 79 -16.73 6.61 1.38
C PHE A 79 -18.02 7.43 1.44
N HIS A 80 -18.00 8.59 0.77
CA HIS A 80 -19.17 9.45 0.57
C HIS A 80 -19.70 9.29 -0.85
N VAL A 81 -20.97 8.90 -1.00
CA VAL A 81 -21.62 8.74 -2.30
C VAL A 81 -22.51 9.94 -2.58
N THR A 82 -22.10 10.78 -3.52
CA THR A 82 -22.89 11.93 -4.00
C THR A 82 -23.49 11.63 -5.38
N ALA A 83 -24.79 11.82 -5.54
CA ALA A 83 -25.44 11.80 -6.85
C ALA A 83 -25.95 13.18 -7.26
N LEU A 84 -26.05 13.39 -8.56
CA LEU A 84 -26.48 14.65 -9.14
C LEU A 84 -28.01 14.82 -9.00
N LYS A 85 -28.43 15.92 -8.36
CA LYS A 85 -29.83 16.31 -8.18
C LYS A 85 -30.57 16.41 -9.52
N GLY A 86 -31.78 15.87 -9.60
CA GLY A 86 -32.61 15.89 -10.80
C GLY A 86 -32.30 14.80 -11.84
N THR A 87 -31.41 13.85 -11.54
CA THR A 87 -31.20 12.66 -12.39
C THR A 87 -32.19 11.55 -12.05
N SER A 88 -32.52 10.72 -13.03
CA SER A 88 -33.39 9.54 -12.85
C SER A 88 -32.85 8.55 -11.79
N MET A 89 -31.56 8.63 -11.49
CA MET A 89 -30.88 7.84 -10.48
C MET A 89 -31.32 8.20 -9.06
N VAL A 90 -31.50 9.49 -8.75
CA VAL A 90 -32.01 9.94 -7.44
C VAL A 90 -33.43 9.43 -7.21
N THR A 91 -34.29 9.56 -8.23
CA THR A 91 -35.66 9.04 -8.15
C THR A 91 -35.71 7.52 -7.98
N LEU A 92 -34.77 6.77 -8.56
CA LEU A 92 -34.68 5.30 -8.37
C LEU A 92 -34.24 4.93 -6.95
N PHE A 93 -33.35 5.70 -6.33
CA PHE A 93 -32.95 5.49 -4.94
C PHE A 93 -34.05 5.86 -3.94
N GLU A 94 -34.82 6.90 -4.22
CA GLU A 94 -35.93 7.37 -3.36
C GLU A 94 -37.20 6.52 -3.47
N THR A 95 -37.46 5.93 -4.65
CA THR A 95 -38.63 5.05 -4.88
C THR A 95 -38.36 3.57 -4.62
N ALA A 96 -37.09 3.21 -4.37
CA ALA A 96 -36.73 1.84 -4.03
C ALA A 96 -37.26 1.45 -2.63
N ASP A 97 -37.56 0.16 -2.47
CA ASP A 97 -37.99 -0.41 -1.19
C ASP A 97 -36.93 -0.10 -0.11
N PRO A 98 -37.32 0.43 1.08
CA PRO A 98 -36.39 0.74 2.16
C PRO A 98 -35.54 -0.45 2.64
N ASP A 99 -35.99 -1.69 2.40
CA ASP A 99 -35.22 -2.88 2.76
C ASP A 99 -34.23 -3.33 1.67
N SER A 100 -34.33 -2.76 0.46
CA SER A 100 -33.40 -3.00 -0.65
C SER A 100 -32.07 -2.26 -0.46
N ILE A 101 -31.01 -2.72 -1.15
CA ILE A 101 -29.67 -2.10 -1.10
C ILE A 101 -29.75 -0.61 -1.50
N TYR A 102 -30.59 -0.28 -2.48
CA TYR A 102 -30.83 1.09 -2.94
C TYR A 102 -31.48 1.98 -1.87
N GLY A 103 -32.49 1.47 -1.15
CA GLY A 103 -33.13 2.18 -0.05
C GLY A 103 -32.20 2.40 1.16
N LYS A 104 -31.32 1.42 1.44
CA LYS A 104 -30.32 1.52 2.51
C LYS A 104 -29.19 2.51 2.17
N LEU A 105 -28.80 2.61 0.90
CA LEU A 105 -27.85 3.63 0.40
C LEU A 105 -28.44 5.05 0.52
N SER A 106 -29.72 5.22 0.16
CA SER A 106 -30.44 6.51 0.29
C SER A 106 -30.45 7.01 1.75
N LYS A 107 -30.70 6.12 2.71
CA LYS A 107 -30.86 6.48 4.13
C LYS A 107 -29.55 6.81 4.86
N ASN A 108 -28.44 6.16 4.47
CA ASN A 108 -27.20 6.21 5.24
C ASN A 108 -26.08 7.04 4.61
N GLY A 109 -26.14 7.41 3.32
CA GLY A 109 -25.00 8.05 2.65
C GLY A 109 -25.34 9.12 1.62
N PHE A 110 -26.62 9.42 1.38
CA PHE A 110 -27.00 10.35 0.33
C PHE A 110 -27.07 11.79 0.85
N ARG A 111 -26.14 12.63 0.41
CA ARG A 111 -26.30 14.09 0.48
C ARG A 111 -26.64 14.60 -0.91
N GLU A 112 -27.79 15.25 -1.02
CA GLU A 112 -28.24 15.88 -2.25
C GLU A 112 -27.31 17.07 -2.55
N PHE A 113 -26.65 17.06 -3.71
CA PHE A 113 -25.79 18.17 -4.14
C PHE A 113 -26.65 19.19 -4.89
N ASP A 114 -26.93 20.35 -4.27
CA ASP A 114 -27.53 21.48 -4.94
C ASP A 114 -26.43 22.31 -5.62
N SER A 115 -26.56 22.57 -6.92
CA SER A 115 -25.59 23.35 -7.70
C SER A 115 -25.42 24.81 -7.24
N THR A 116 -26.20 25.23 -6.24
CA THR A 116 -26.14 26.56 -5.62
C THR A 116 -25.36 26.59 -4.29
N ASP A 117 -25.00 25.45 -3.70
CA ASP A 117 -24.25 25.41 -2.45
C ASP A 117 -22.74 25.55 -2.69
N THR A 118 -22.18 26.56 -2.04
CA THR A 118 -20.80 27.02 -2.22
C THR A 118 -19.82 26.04 -1.58
N TYR A 119 -18.68 25.80 -2.24
CA TYR A 119 -17.56 24.92 -1.88
C TYR A 119 -16.86 25.27 -0.54
N GLU A 120 -17.55 25.33 0.60
CA GLU A 120 -16.90 25.56 1.91
C GLU A 120 -16.79 24.30 2.78
N GLY A 121 -17.39 23.17 2.39
CA GLY A 121 -17.38 21.94 3.19
C GLY A 121 -16.28 20.92 2.87
N PHE A 122 -15.47 21.12 1.83
CA PHE A 122 -14.45 20.15 1.38
C PHE A 122 -13.11 20.27 2.14
N ARG A 123 -13.17 20.40 3.46
CA ARG A 123 -12.01 20.26 4.35
C ARG A 123 -12.40 19.54 5.64
N ALA A 124 -12.21 18.23 5.64
CA ALA A 124 -11.74 17.44 6.77
C ALA A 124 -11.07 16.20 6.19
#